data_AF-A0A4V1TBS6-F1
#
_entry.id   AF-A0A4V1TBS6-F1
#
_cell.length_a   1.000
_cell.length_b   1.000
_cell.length_c   1.000
_cell.angle_alpha   90.00
_cell.angle_beta   90.00
_cell.angle_gamma   90.00
#
_symmetry.space_group_name_H-M   'P 1'
#
loop_
_entity.id
_entity.type
_entity.pdbx_description
1 polymer ?
#
loop_
_entity_poly.entity_id
_entity_poly.type
_entity_poly.pdbx_seq_one_letter_code
_entity_poly.pdbx_strand_id
1 'polypeptide(L)'
;DMTVSDDGSMLVIANGGIETHPDFGRTKLNLDRMEPSLVLLDAKSGALIQKHLMPPALSQLSTRHLDIADNGQIWFACQWEGARNALPPLAGRFSKGEDIAFLDLPEQTTVRLGNYVGAIAVNRRDGLVGLTSPVGGAAVTLDARTGKVMREETVREAAGVAPAAHGIAVSTYDGRFNETKSRIAWDQHIVRIG
;
A
#
# COMPACT_ATOMS: atom_id res chain seq x y z
N ASP A 1 -1.20 -6.72 -6.41
CA ASP A 1 -2.44 -5.93 -6.47
C ASP A 1 -2.53 -5.24 -7.81
N MET A 2 -3.73 -4.89 -8.23
CA MET A 2 -3.99 -4.26 -9.52
C MET A 2 -5.18 -3.33 -9.40
N THR A 3 -5.05 -2.14 -9.97
CA THR A 3 -6.13 -1.17 -10.11
C THR A 3 -6.14 -0.61 -11.54
N VAL A 4 -7.13 0.21 -11.86
CA VAL A 4 -7.32 0.83 -13.17
C VAL A 4 -7.41 2.34 -13.01
N SER A 5 -6.88 3.10 -13.98
CA SER A 5 -7.06 4.55 -14.02
C SER A 5 -8.53 4.93 -14.14
N ASP A 6 -8.89 6.13 -13.68
CA ASP A 6 -10.27 6.60 -13.68
C ASP A 6 -10.92 6.62 -15.07
N ASP A 7 -10.12 6.87 -16.12
CA ASP A 7 -10.56 6.85 -17.52
C ASP A 7 -10.62 5.43 -18.14
N GLY A 8 -10.24 4.40 -17.37
CA GLY A 8 -10.22 3.00 -17.82
C GLY A 8 -9.11 2.65 -18.81
N SER A 9 -8.19 3.58 -19.12
CA SER A 9 -7.20 3.38 -20.19
C SER A 9 -5.96 2.62 -19.75
N MET A 10 -5.65 2.60 -18.45
CA MET A 10 -4.39 2.08 -17.92
C MET A 10 -4.62 1.13 -16.74
N LEU A 11 -4.01 -0.05 -16.80
CA LEU A 11 -3.88 -0.95 -15.65
C LEU A 11 -2.60 -0.61 -14.88
N VAL A 12 -2.71 -0.56 -13.56
CA VAL A 12 -1.60 -0.31 -12.63
C VAL A 12 -1.43 -1.53 -11.74
N ILE A 13 -0.26 -2.13 -11.75
CA ILE A 13 -0.01 -3.45 -11.14
C ILE A 13 1.18 -3.35 -10.18
N ALA A 14 1.00 -3.86 -8.96
CA ALA A 14 2.04 -4.08 -7.97
C ALA A 14 2.31 -5.58 -7.86
N ASN A 15 3.49 -5.99 -8.33
CA ASN A 15 3.97 -7.36 -8.29
C ASN A 15 4.92 -7.52 -7.10
N GLY A 16 4.49 -8.26 -6.09
CA GLY A 16 5.26 -8.41 -4.85
C GLY A 16 6.55 -9.23 -4.96
N GLY A 17 6.79 -9.90 -6.09
CA GLY A 17 8.04 -10.64 -6.34
C GLY A 17 8.25 -11.92 -5.52
N ILE A 18 7.26 -12.35 -4.72
CA ILE A 18 7.36 -13.58 -3.91
C ILE A 18 6.76 -14.76 -4.67
N GLU A 19 7.58 -15.79 -4.87
CA GLU A 19 7.17 -17.09 -5.35
C GLU A 19 6.56 -17.89 -4.19
N THR A 20 5.34 -18.36 -4.41
CA THR A 20 4.64 -19.31 -3.55
C THR A 20 4.16 -20.46 -4.43
N HIS A 21 4.01 -21.64 -3.86
CA HIS A 21 3.54 -22.82 -4.57
C HIS A 21 2.45 -23.51 -3.75
N PRO A 22 1.33 -23.95 -4.37
CA PRO A 22 0.20 -24.55 -3.64
C PRO A 22 0.59 -25.67 -2.68
N ASP A 23 1.47 -26.58 -3.12
CA ASP A 23 1.96 -27.72 -2.33
C ASP A 23 2.76 -27.31 -1.06
N PHE A 24 3.27 -26.08 -1.01
CA PHE A 24 4.08 -25.56 0.09
C PHE A 24 3.36 -24.47 0.91
N GLY A 25 2.05 -24.31 0.69
CA GLY A 25 1.21 -23.35 1.41
C GLY A 25 1.75 -21.91 1.30
N ARG A 26 1.94 -21.25 2.44
CA ARG A 26 2.42 -19.84 2.50
C ARG A 26 3.94 -19.70 2.58
N THR A 27 4.68 -20.76 2.28
CA THR A 27 6.14 -20.74 2.28
C THR A 27 6.65 -19.84 1.16
N LYS A 28 7.59 -18.94 1.49
CA LYS A 28 8.22 -18.01 0.55
C LYS A 28 9.46 -18.68 -0.03
N LEU A 29 9.49 -18.89 -1.35
CA LEU A 29 10.46 -19.80 -1.99
C LEU A 29 11.67 -19.09 -2.64
N ASN A 30 11.68 -17.77 -2.64
CA ASN A 30 12.61 -16.99 -3.45
C ASN A 30 13.06 -15.67 -2.80
N LEU A 31 13.06 -15.58 -1.47
CA LEU A 31 13.40 -14.33 -0.76
C LEU A 31 14.78 -13.76 -1.12
N ASP A 32 15.71 -14.61 -1.53
CA ASP A 32 17.06 -14.29 -1.96
C ASP A 32 17.15 -13.74 -3.41
N ARG A 33 16.11 -13.98 -4.21
CA ARG A 33 16.02 -13.59 -5.63
C ARG A 33 14.72 -12.87 -5.97
N MET A 34 14.07 -12.25 -4.98
CA MET A 34 12.85 -11.48 -5.21
C MET A 34 13.08 -10.38 -6.26
N GLU A 35 12.13 -10.26 -7.18
CA GLU A 35 12.10 -9.17 -8.17
C GLU A 35 10.73 -8.47 -8.16
N PRO A 36 10.45 -7.63 -7.13
CA PRO A 36 9.21 -6.88 -7.08
C PRO A 36 9.20 -5.79 -8.15
N SER A 37 8.00 -5.49 -8.67
CA SER A 37 7.84 -4.46 -9.70
C SER A 37 6.54 -3.68 -9.59
N LEU A 38 6.55 -2.48 -10.16
CA LEU A 38 5.37 -1.66 -10.43
C LEU A 38 5.25 -1.52 -11.94
N VAL A 39 4.07 -1.83 -12.49
CA VAL A 39 3.85 -1.96 -13.93
C VAL A 39 2.62 -1.16 -14.34
N LEU A 40 2.76 -0.42 -15.43
CA LEU A 40 1.67 0.24 -16.15
C LEU A 40 1.46 -0.50 -17.48
N LEU A 41 0.22 -0.94 -17.75
CA LEU A 41 -0.17 -1.53 -19.03
C LEU A 41 -1.29 -0.71 -19.67
N ASP A 42 -1.34 -0.69 -21.00
CA ASP A 42 -2.52 -0.25 -21.73
C ASP A 42 -3.64 -1.26 -21.52
N ALA A 43 -4.79 -0.82 -20.99
CA ALA A 43 -5.86 -1.70 -20.57
C ALA A 43 -6.54 -2.44 -21.73
N LYS A 44 -6.52 -1.86 -22.94
CA LYS A 44 -7.17 -2.42 -24.11
C LYS A 44 -6.33 -3.48 -24.80
N SER A 45 -5.04 -3.20 -24.99
CA SER A 45 -4.11 -4.04 -25.75
C SER A 45 -3.25 -4.95 -24.87
N GLY A 46 -3.11 -4.63 -23.59
CA GLY A 46 -2.16 -5.28 -22.69
C GLY A 46 -0.71 -4.87 -22.92
N ALA A 47 -0.45 -3.88 -23.78
CA ALA A 47 0.91 -3.42 -24.08
C ALA A 47 1.57 -2.81 -22.84
N LEU A 48 2.85 -3.13 -22.63
CA LEU A 48 3.64 -2.54 -21.56
C LEU A 48 3.86 -1.04 -21.82
N ILE A 49 3.40 -0.20 -20.90
CA ILE A 49 3.64 1.24 -20.93
C ILE A 49 4.92 1.56 -20.13
N GLN A 50 5.03 1.03 -18.92
CA GLN A 50 6.12 1.36 -18.00
C GLN A 50 6.32 0.23 -16.98
N LYS A 51 7.57 -0.06 -16.62
CA LYS A 51 7.92 -1.03 -15.56
C LYS A 51 9.03 -0.44 -14.71
N HIS A 52 8.84 -0.44 -13.41
CA HIS A 52 9.90 -0.20 -12.44
C HIS A 52 10.23 -1.50 -11.72
N LEU A 53 11.53 -1.76 -11.58
CA LEU A 53 12.06 -2.74 -10.65
C LEU A 53 12.42 -2.03 -9.35
N MET A 54 12.36 -2.75 -8.23
CA MET A 54 12.94 -2.23 -6.99
C MET A 54 14.47 -2.16 -7.13
N PRO A 55 15.12 -1.11 -6.58
CA PRO A 55 16.58 -1.06 -6.50
C PRO A 55 17.16 -2.30 -5.80
N PRO A 56 18.41 -2.72 -6.10
CA PRO A 56 19.00 -3.92 -5.49
C PRO A 56 18.96 -3.95 -3.95
N ALA A 57 19.16 -2.80 -3.30
CA ALA A 57 19.07 -2.67 -1.84
C ALA A 57 17.64 -2.88 -1.28
N LEU A 58 16.63 -2.79 -2.14
CA LEU A 58 15.21 -2.95 -1.85
C LEU A 58 14.61 -4.16 -2.58
N SER A 59 15.42 -5.13 -3.02
CA SER A 59 14.93 -6.33 -3.73
C SER A 59 13.92 -7.14 -2.91
N GLN A 60 14.01 -7.09 -1.57
CA GLN A 60 13.05 -7.73 -0.66
C GLN A 60 11.85 -6.85 -0.27
N LEU A 61 11.69 -5.69 -0.91
CA LEU A 61 10.57 -4.78 -0.69
C LEU A 61 9.39 -5.17 -1.59
N SER A 62 8.54 -6.05 -1.07
CA SER A 62 7.37 -6.55 -1.79
C SER A 62 6.34 -5.44 -2.00
N THR A 63 6.07 -5.05 -3.25
CA THR A 63 5.01 -4.08 -3.58
C THR A 63 3.65 -4.76 -3.53
N ARG A 64 2.68 -4.16 -2.83
CA ARG A 64 1.47 -4.90 -2.42
C ARG A 64 0.16 -4.21 -2.63
N HIS A 65 0.00 -2.95 -2.22
CA HIS A 65 -1.30 -2.27 -2.31
C HIS A 65 -1.15 -0.98 -3.11
N LEU A 66 -2.18 -0.63 -3.87
CA LEU A 66 -2.19 0.54 -4.75
C LEU A 66 -3.44 1.39 -4.55
N ASP A 67 -3.29 2.71 -4.74
CA ASP A 67 -4.42 3.60 -5.00
C ASP A 67 -4.00 4.80 -5.86
N ILE A 68 -4.93 5.43 -6.56
CA ILE A 68 -4.68 6.49 -7.55
C ILE A 68 -5.40 7.77 -7.14
N ALA A 69 -4.67 8.89 -7.16
CA ALA A 69 -5.23 10.23 -6.98
C ALA A 69 -5.79 10.81 -8.30
N ASP A 70 -6.65 11.83 -8.24
CA ASP A 70 -7.32 12.41 -9.43
C ASP A 70 -6.35 12.98 -10.48
N ASN A 71 -5.12 13.33 -10.07
CA ASN A 71 -4.08 13.84 -10.97
C ASN A 71 -3.26 12.71 -11.63
N GLY A 72 -3.64 11.44 -11.46
CA GLY A 72 -2.93 10.28 -12.00
C GLY A 72 -1.70 9.86 -11.18
N GLN A 73 -1.43 10.49 -10.03
CA GLN A 73 -0.39 10.04 -9.11
C GLN A 73 -0.81 8.69 -8.51
N ILE A 74 0.04 7.69 -8.68
CA ILE A 74 -0.14 6.36 -8.11
C ILE A 74 0.61 6.29 -6.80
N TRP A 75 -0.08 5.87 -5.75
CA TRP A 75 0.48 5.54 -4.45
C TRP A 75 0.59 4.04 -4.30
N PHE A 76 1.69 3.58 -3.71
CA PHE A 76 1.89 2.18 -3.43
C PHE A 76 2.41 1.97 -2.02
N ALA A 77 2.01 0.84 -1.44
CA ALA A 77 2.47 0.36 -0.15
C ALA A 77 3.20 -0.97 -0.29
N CYS A 78 4.14 -1.19 0.63
CA CYS A 78 5.08 -2.30 0.59
C CYS A 78 5.09 -3.10 1.89
N GLN A 79 5.63 -4.32 1.77
CA GLN A 79 5.94 -5.22 2.87
C GLN A 79 7.38 -5.66 2.73
N TRP A 80 8.16 -5.56 3.80
CA TRP A 80 9.57 -5.91 3.80
C TRP A 80 9.81 -7.34 4.26
N GLU A 81 10.59 -8.07 3.47
CA GLU A 81 10.86 -9.49 3.68
C GLU A 81 12.29 -9.81 4.13
N GLY A 82 13.11 -8.78 4.34
CA GLY A 82 14.48 -8.92 4.83
C GLY A 82 14.58 -8.92 6.35
N ALA A 83 15.68 -8.35 6.86
CA ALA A 83 15.95 -8.29 8.30
C ALA A 83 14.85 -7.53 9.06
N ARG A 84 14.40 -8.10 10.19
CA ARG A 84 13.27 -7.54 10.97
C ARG A 84 13.54 -6.17 11.58
N ASN A 85 14.80 -5.84 11.82
CA ASN A 85 15.25 -4.56 12.39
C ASN A 85 15.59 -3.51 11.30
N ALA A 86 15.35 -3.83 10.02
CA ALA A 86 15.48 -2.84 8.97
C ALA A 86 14.36 -1.79 9.06
N LEU A 87 14.65 -0.61 8.48
CA LEU A 87 13.71 0.52 8.36
C LEU A 87 13.58 0.93 6.89
N PRO A 88 13.06 0.05 6.01
CA PRO A 88 12.90 0.35 4.60
C PRO A 88 11.76 1.35 4.37
N PRO A 89 11.72 2.02 3.20
CA PRO A 89 10.56 2.81 2.82
C PRO A 89 9.36 1.89 2.54
N LEU A 90 8.32 1.98 3.37
CA LEU A 90 7.15 1.10 3.29
C LEU A 90 6.03 1.64 2.38
N ALA A 91 6.23 2.81 1.78
CA ALA A 91 5.32 3.40 0.81
C ALA A 91 6.08 4.33 -0.14
N GLY A 92 5.47 4.61 -1.28
CA GLY A 92 6.00 5.49 -2.29
C GLY A 92 4.92 5.95 -3.27
N ARG A 93 5.34 6.76 -4.24
CA ARG A 93 4.49 7.24 -5.31
C ARG A 93 5.25 7.39 -6.62
N PHE A 94 4.52 7.35 -7.73
CA PHE A 94 5.03 7.66 -9.06
C PHE A 94 3.88 8.05 -9.99
N SER A 95 4.20 8.64 -11.12
CA SER A 95 3.24 8.95 -12.19
C SER A 95 3.74 8.36 -13.51
N LYS A 96 2.86 8.23 -14.50
CA LYS A 96 3.28 7.82 -15.84
C LYS A 96 4.34 8.78 -16.39
N GLY A 97 5.47 8.23 -16.82
CA GLY A 97 6.63 8.97 -17.30
C GLY A 97 7.61 9.44 -16.22
N GLU A 98 7.29 9.26 -14.93
CA GLU A 98 8.16 9.62 -13.81
C GLU A 98 8.79 8.38 -13.17
N ASP A 99 9.92 8.57 -12.49
CA ASP A 99 10.52 7.51 -11.67
C ASP A 99 9.80 7.37 -10.31
N ILE A 100 10.08 6.28 -9.60
CA ILE A 100 9.56 6.05 -8.25
C ILE A 100 10.20 7.03 -7.26
N ALA A 101 9.35 7.67 -6.46
CA ALA A 101 9.74 8.38 -5.25
C ALA A 101 9.25 7.61 -4.01
N PHE A 102 10.20 7.10 -3.23
CA PHE A 102 9.89 6.52 -1.92
C PHE A 102 9.59 7.62 -0.90
N LEU A 103 8.72 7.32 0.07
CA LEU A 103 8.42 8.24 1.16
C LEU A 103 9.49 8.12 2.26
N ASP A 104 9.95 9.27 2.73
CA ASP A 104 10.77 9.38 3.94
C ASP A 104 9.83 9.52 5.15
N LEU A 105 9.46 8.37 5.72
CA LEU A 105 8.64 8.32 6.93
C LEU A 105 9.54 8.50 8.16
N PRO A 106 9.09 9.23 9.20
CA PRO A 106 9.81 9.29 10.46
C PRO A 106 10.11 7.88 10.99
N GLU A 107 11.32 7.68 11.54
CA GLU A 107 11.76 6.36 12.02
C GLU A 107 10.74 5.71 12.97
N GLN A 108 10.19 6.47 13.91
CA GLN A 108 9.16 6.00 14.83
C GLN A 108 7.89 5.48 14.12
N THR A 109 7.51 6.11 13.01
CA THR A 109 6.39 5.69 12.18
C THR A 109 6.74 4.40 11.44
N THR A 110 7.94 4.31 10.85
CA THR A 110 8.43 3.11 10.17
C THR A 110 8.51 1.90 11.11
N VAL A 111 9.03 2.11 12.33
CA VAL A 111 9.04 1.09 13.40
C VAL A 111 7.62 0.63 13.72
N ARG A 112 6.67 1.56 13.86
CA ARG A 112 5.27 1.23 14.18
C ARG A 112 4.54 0.56 13.02
N LEU A 113 4.91 0.82 11.77
CA LEU A 113 4.38 0.06 10.63
C LEU A 113 4.93 -1.38 10.61
N GLY A 114 6.00 -1.67 11.36
CA GLY A 114 6.44 -3.04 11.63
C GLY A 114 6.81 -3.81 10.37
N ASN A 115 7.45 -3.13 9.41
CA ASN A 115 7.83 -3.70 8.11
C ASN A 115 6.65 -4.18 7.25
N TYR A 116 5.43 -3.71 7.56
CA TYR A 116 4.22 -4.19 6.91
C TYR A 116 3.17 -3.08 6.77
N VAL A 117 2.89 -2.65 5.55
CA VAL A 117 1.67 -1.88 5.26
C VAL A 117 0.67 -2.81 4.58
N GLY A 118 -0.50 -2.95 5.22
CA GLY A 118 -1.54 -3.92 4.85
C GLY A 118 -2.71 -3.31 4.06
N ALA A 119 -2.79 -1.99 3.97
CA ALA A 119 -3.71 -1.28 3.08
C ALA A 119 -3.23 0.16 2.86
N ILE A 120 -3.61 0.73 1.72
CA ILE A 120 -3.40 2.14 1.36
C ILE A 120 -4.68 2.68 0.73
N ALA A 121 -5.00 3.95 0.98
CA ALA A 121 -6.09 4.64 0.31
C ALA A 121 -5.79 6.13 0.16
N VAL A 122 -6.28 6.74 -0.91
CA VAL A 122 -6.21 8.16 -1.18
C VAL A 122 -7.60 8.77 -0.93
N ASN A 123 -7.67 9.70 0.02
CA ASN A 123 -8.80 10.62 0.08
C ASN A 123 -8.50 11.81 -0.82
N ARG A 124 -9.05 11.75 -2.04
CA ARG A 124 -8.83 12.75 -3.09
C ARG A 124 -9.43 14.12 -2.73
N ARG A 125 -10.58 14.12 -2.04
CA ARG A 125 -11.29 15.33 -1.60
C ARG A 125 -10.46 16.16 -0.63
N ASP A 126 -9.88 15.49 0.37
CA ASP A 126 -9.15 16.15 1.44
C ASP A 126 -7.63 16.20 1.17
N GLY A 127 -7.15 15.58 0.09
CA GLY A 127 -5.73 15.52 -0.25
C GLY A 127 -4.91 14.71 0.76
N LEU A 128 -5.43 13.55 1.18
CA LEU A 128 -4.81 12.70 2.19
C LEU A 128 -4.49 11.30 1.65
N VAL A 129 -3.49 10.66 2.23
CA VAL A 129 -3.20 9.23 2.03
C VAL A 129 -3.23 8.51 3.37
N GLY A 130 -4.04 7.47 3.48
CA GLY A 130 -4.13 6.60 4.65
C GLY A 130 -3.30 5.34 4.45
N LEU A 131 -2.56 4.93 5.48
CA LEU A 131 -1.85 3.65 5.57
C LEU A 131 -2.28 2.93 6.85
N THR A 132 -2.42 1.61 6.78
CA THR A 132 -2.63 0.78 7.98
C THR A 132 -1.63 -0.35 8.08
N SER A 133 -1.27 -0.70 9.32
CA SER A 133 -0.46 -1.87 9.64
C SER A 133 -1.12 -2.66 10.78
N PRO A 134 -1.59 -3.88 10.52
CA PRO A 134 -2.05 -4.75 11.60
C PRO A 134 -0.90 -5.25 12.47
N VAL A 135 0.33 -5.31 11.93
CA VAL A 135 1.51 -5.87 12.60
C VAL A 135 1.93 -5.01 13.78
N GLY A 136 2.05 -3.70 13.58
CA GLY A 136 2.36 -2.77 14.67
C GLY A 136 1.13 -2.01 15.19
N GLY A 137 -0.06 -2.31 14.68
CA GLY A 137 -1.32 -1.72 15.14
C GLY A 137 -1.37 -0.22 14.92
N ALA A 138 -1.14 0.21 13.68
CA ALA A 138 -1.01 1.62 13.31
C ALA A 138 -1.98 2.02 12.20
N ALA A 139 -2.51 3.23 12.31
CA ALA A 139 -3.07 3.99 11.21
C ALA A 139 -2.28 5.29 11.04
N VAL A 140 -1.84 5.58 9.82
CA VAL A 140 -1.02 6.76 9.50
C VAL A 140 -1.73 7.54 8.40
N THR A 141 -1.86 8.85 8.58
CA THR A 141 -2.38 9.78 7.57
C THR A 141 -1.27 10.69 7.10
N LEU A 142 -1.10 10.77 5.78
CA LEU A 142 -0.11 11.60 5.10
C LEU A 142 -0.80 12.72 4.32
N ASP A 143 -0.10 13.85 4.19
CA ASP A 143 -0.45 14.90 3.23
C ASP A 143 -0.11 14.40 1.82
N ALA A 144 -1.09 14.30 0.93
CA ALA A 144 -0.89 13.73 -0.41
C ALA A 144 -0.01 14.60 -1.32
N ARG A 145 0.18 15.89 -1.02
CA ARG A 145 1.04 16.77 -1.83
C ARG A 145 2.52 16.57 -1.49
N THR A 146 2.82 16.37 -0.21
CA THR A 146 4.18 16.35 0.33
C THR A 146 4.66 14.96 0.73
N GLY A 147 3.75 14.01 0.95
CA GLY A 147 4.04 12.69 1.50
C GLY A 147 4.39 12.69 2.99
N LYS A 148 4.27 13.84 3.68
CA LYS A 148 4.63 13.97 5.09
C LYS A 148 3.53 13.42 6.00
N VAL A 149 3.94 12.81 7.11
CA VAL A 149 3.02 12.36 8.17
C VAL A 149 2.31 13.57 8.78
N MET A 150 0.98 13.53 8.73
CA MET A 150 0.11 14.50 9.40
C MET A 150 -0.42 13.97 10.73
N ARG A 151 -0.73 12.66 10.78
CA ARG A 151 -1.33 12.01 11.94
C ARG A 151 -0.91 10.55 12.01
N GLU A 152 -0.71 10.08 13.23
CA GLU A 152 -0.40 8.69 13.55
C GLU A 152 -1.26 8.26 14.75
N GLU A 153 -1.89 7.10 14.63
CA GLU A 153 -2.76 6.54 15.66
C GLU A 153 -2.39 5.10 15.97
N THR A 154 -2.56 4.72 17.23
CA THR A 154 -2.57 3.30 17.62
C THR A 154 -3.96 2.73 17.37
N VAL A 155 -4.05 1.84 16.39
CA VAL A 155 -5.26 1.07 16.07
C VAL A 155 -4.87 -0.39 16.07
N ARG A 156 -5.16 -1.09 17.17
CA ARG A 156 -4.86 -2.52 17.30
C ARG A 156 -5.53 -3.29 16.17
N GLU A 157 -4.78 -4.18 15.53
CA GLU A 157 -5.28 -4.99 14.41
C GLU A 157 -5.87 -4.14 13.27
N ALA A 158 -5.28 -2.95 13.04
CA ALA A 158 -5.63 -2.07 11.92
C ALA A 158 -5.60 -2.85 10.61
N ALA A 159 -6.78 -3.04 10.05
CA ALA A 159 -7.02 -3.89 8.91
C ALA A 159 -7.02 -3.02 7.65
N GLY A 160 -8.20 -2.69 7.13
CA GLY A 160 -8.38 -1.93 5.90
C GLY A 160 -8.37 -0.42 6.13
N VAL A 161 -8.28 0.29 5.02
CA VAL A 161 -8.30 1.75 4.97
C VAL A 161 -9.10 2.21 3.76
N ALA A 162 -9.85 3.31 3.88
CA ALA A 162 -10.63 3.88 2.79
C ALA A 162 -10.83 5.39 2.92
N PRO A 163 -11.14 6.11 1.83
CA PRO A 163 -11.53 7.50 1.94
C PRO A 163 -12.90 7.63 2.65
N ALA A 164 -12.92 8.36 3.77
CA ALA A 164 -14.15 8.73 4.46
C ALA A 164 -14.75 10.01 3.84
N ALA A 165 -15.92 10.46 4.32
CA ALA A 165 -16.48 11.73 3.87
C ALA A 165 -15.54 12.90 4.17
N HIS A 166 -14.84 12.77 5.30
CA HIS A 166 -13.69 13.56 5.71
C HIS A 166 -12.65 12.64 6.36
N GLY A 167 -11.37 12.84 6.05
CA GLY A 167 -10.28 12.03 6.60
C GLY A 167 -10.23 10.60 6.04
N ILE A 168 -9.75 9.69 6.87
CA ILE A 168 -9.53 8.29 6.50
C ILE A 168 -10.38 7.38 7.39
N ALA A 169 -11.07 6.42 6.79
CA ALA A 169 -11.74 5.35 7.51
C ALA A 169 -10.79 4.17 7.73
N VAL A 170 -10.87 3.54 8.90
CA VAL A 170 -10.05 2.37 9.27
C VAL A 170 -10.94 1.25 9.79
N SER A 171 -10.73 0.04 9.29
CA SER A 171 -11.33 -1.17 9.85
C SER A 171 -10.32 -1.94 10.70
N THR A 172 -10.79 -2.91 11.48
CA THR A 172 -9.94 -3.81 12.26
C THR A 172 -10.40 -5.26 12.17
N TYR A 173 -9.47 -6.18 12.43
CA TYR A 173 -9.81 -7.61 12.54
C TYR A 173 -10.64 -7.94 13.80
N ASP A 174 -10.74 -7.04 14.78
CA ASP A 174 -11.66 -7.17 15.93
C ASP A 174 -13.09 -6.66 15.65
N GLY A 175 -13.36 -6.26 14.40
CA GLY A 175 -14.69 -5.89 13.92
C GLY A 175 -15.04 -4.42 14.07
N ARG A 176 -14.08 -3.54 14.35
CA ARG A 176 -14.30 -2.10 14.32
C ARG A 176 -14.25 -1.58 12.90
N PHE A 177 -15.06 -0.58 12.63
CA PHE A 177 -15.03 0.24 11.43
C PHE A 177 -15.32 1.67 11.88
N ASN A 178 -14.30 2.51 11.92
CA ASN A 178 -14.34 3.81 12.60
C ASN A 178 -14.91 3.66 14.03
N GLU A 179 -16.00 4.37 14.32
CA GLU A 179 -16.65 4.39 15.63
C GLU A 179 -17.60 3.20 15.86
N THR A 180 -17.88 2.40 14.83
CA THR A 180 -18.80 1.27 14.93
C THR A 180 -18.06 -0.03 15.24
N LYS A 181 -18.66 -0.91 16.05
CA LYS A 181 -18.15 -2.26 16.29
C LYS A 181 -19.19 -3.32 15.93
N SER A 182 -18.77 -4.26 15.09
CA SER A 182 -19.55 -5.41 14.65
C SER A 182 -19.09 -6.70 15.36
N ARG A 183 -19.91 -7.76 15.29
CA ARG A 183 -19.56 -9.11 15.78
C ARG A 183 -18.77 -9.95 14.77
N ILE A 184 -18.40 -9.35 13.64
CA ILE A 184 -17.63 -9.97 12.57
C ILE A 184 -16.32 -9.21 12.39
N ALA A 185 -15.28 -9.91 11.94
CA ALA A 185 -14.01 -9.29 11.55
C ALA A 185 -14.16 -8.60 10.19
N TRP A 186 -13.54 -7.43 10.03
CA TRP A 186 -13.41 -6.77 8.74
C TRP A 186 -12.02 -7.03 8.17
N ASP A 187 -11.94 -7.21 6.86
CA ASP A 187 -10.67 -7.40 6.16
C ASP A 187 -10.10 -6.07 5.64
N GLN A 188 -9.10 -6.17 4.76
CA GLN A 188 -8.38 -5.03 4.21
C GLN A 188 -9.13 -4.29 3.09
N HIS A 189 -10.21 -4.86 2.55
CA HIS A 189 -10.83 -4.40 1.31
C HIS A 189 -12.07 -3.56 1.61
N ILE A 190 -11.88 -2.24 1.64
CA ILE A 190 -12.95 -1.28 1.89
C ILE A 190 -13.10 -0.40 0.66
N VAL A 191 -14.32 -0.27 0.16
CA VAL A 191 -14.66 0.65 -0.94
C VAL A 191 -15.75 1.60 -0.46
N ARG A 192 -15.55 2.90 -0.72
CA ARG A 192 -16.60 3.90 -0.50
C ARG A 192 -17.65 3.79 -1.61
N ILE A 193 -18.93 3.70 -1.22
CA ILE A 193 -20.07 3.73 -2.14
C ILE A 193 -20.75 5.10 -2.02
N GLY A 194 -20.82 5.85 -3.13
CA GLY A 194 -21.33 7.24 -3.17
C GLY A 194 -20.36 8.25 -2.57
#